data_AF-A0A0F9GHE5-F1
#
_entry.id   AF-A0A0F9GHE5-F1
#
_cell.length_a   1.000
_cell.length_b   1.000
_cell.length_c   1.000
_cell.angle_alpha   90.00
_cell.angle_beta   90.00
_cell.angle_gamma   90.00
#
_symmetry.space_group_name_H-M   'P 1'
#
loop_
_entity.id
_entity.type
_entity.pdbx_description
1 polymer ?
#
loop_
_entity_poly.entity_id
_entity_poly.type
_entity_poly.pdbx_seq_one_letter_code
_entity_poly.pdbx_strand_id
1 'polypeptide(L)' 'VTTPSDIEHALGLGVDVLKFFPAEASGGVTMIKALSGPYAHKGVQFMPTGGVHP' A
#
# COMPACT_ATOMS: atom_id res chain seq x y z
N VAL A 1 1.61 3.79 -5.09
CA VAL A 1 0.27 3.27 -4.74
C VAL A 1 -0.21 4.01 -3.51
N THR A 2 -1.34 4.69 -3.58
CA THR A 2 -1.98 5.36 -2.42
C THR A 2 -3.48 5.12 -2.36
N THR A 3 -4.07 4.46 -3.37
CA THR A 3 -5.51 4.22 -3.47
C THR A 3 -5.84 2.73 -3.68
N PRO A 4 -7.06 2.28 -3.36
CA PRO A 4 -7.52 0.92 -3.69
C PRO A 4 -7.44 0.60 -5.19
N SER A 5 -7.75 1.56 -6.05
CA SER A 5 -7.68 1.37 -7.51
C SER A 5 -6.26 1.05 -8.00
N ASP A 6 -5.24 1.67 -7.40
CA ASP A 6 -3.84 1.35 -7.70
C ASP A 6 -3.50 -0.10 -7.30
N ILE A 7 -4.06 -0.58 -6.19
CA ILE A 7 -3.84 -1.94 -5.66
C ILE A 7 -4.49 -2.96 -6.61
N GLU A 8 -5.75 -2.75 -7.00
CA GLU A 8 -6.43 -3.68 -7.92
C GLU A 8 -5.74 -3.73 -9.29
N HIS A 9 -5.26 -2.58 -9.78
CA HIS A 9 -4.52 -2.54 -11.05
C HIS A 9 -3.22 -3.36 -10.94
N ALA A 10 -2.45 -3.18 -9.87
CA ALA A 10 -1.23 -3.96 -9.66
C ALA A 10 -1.50 -5.46 -9.53
N LEU A 11 -2.56 -5.84 -8.80
CA LEU A 11 -3.00 -7.23 -8.67
C LEU A 11 -3.43 -7.82 -10.02
N GLY A 12 -4.09 -7.04 -10.88
CA GLY A 12 -4.42 -7.45 -12.25
C GLY A 12 -3.19 -7.71 -13.13
N LEU A 13 -2.04 -7.13 -12.76
CA LEU A 13 -0.74 -7.37 -13.40
C LEU A 13 0.07 -8.48 -12.69
N GLY A 14 -0.48 -9.13 -11.67
CA GLY A 14 0.22 -10.15 -10.87
C GLY A 14 1.26 -9.56 -9.91
N VAL A 15 1.16 -8.29 -9.56
CA VAL A 15 2.06 -7.60 -8.63
C VAL A 15 1.36 -7.44 -7.28
N ASP A 16 1.95 -8.02 -6.23
CA ASP A 16 1.43 -8.04 -4.86
C ASP A 16 2.28 -7.25 -3.86
N VAL A 17 3.50 -6.83 -4.24
CA VAL A 17 4.36 -5.95 -3.45
C VAL A 17 4.34 -4.52 -4.01
N LEU A 18 3.80 -3.59 -3.23
CA LEU A 18 3.48 -2.24 -3.69
C LEU A 18 4.26 -1.16 -2.96
N LYS A 19 4.84 -0.22 -3.71
CA LYS A 19 5.47 0.97 -3.14
C LYS A 19 4.40 1.98 -2.69
N PHE A 20 4.35 2.24 -1.39
CA PHE A 20 3.50 3.27 -0.78
C PHE A 20 4.33 4.55 -0.60
N PHE A 21 4.07 5.55 -1.44
CA PHE A 21 4.87 6.77 -1.51
C PHE A 21 4.00 7.96 -1.95
N PRO A 22 4.20 9.17 -1.36
CA PRO A 22 5.06 9.46 -0.20
C PRO A 22 4.39 9.02 1.12
N ALA A 23 5.06 8.20 1.92
CA ALA A 23 4.41 7.46 3.01
C ALA A 23 3.83 8.38 4.09
N GLU A 24 4.63 9.31 4.65
CA GLU A 24 4.17 10.23 5.70
C GLU A 24 2.97 11.08 5.24
N ALA A 25 3.15 11.82 4.15
CA ALA A 25 2.14 12.72 3.61
C ALA A 25 0.87 11.98 3.14
N SER A 26 0.96 10.69 2.85
CA SER A 26 -0.20 9.85 2.47
C SER A 26 -0.87 9.17 3.67
N GLY A 27 -0.50 9.52 4.91
CA GLY A 27 -1.13 8.98 6.14
C GLY A 27 -0.43 7.78 6.77
N GLY A 28 0.76 7.42 6.27
CA GLY A 28 1.69 6.48 6.89
C GLY A 28 1.10 5.10 7.18
N VAL A 29 1.54 4.51 8.30
CA VAL A 29 1.15 3.17 8.74
C VAL A 29 -0.36 3.05 8.93
N THR A 30 -1.03 4.11 9.39
CA THR A 30 -2.49 4.11 9.57
C THR A 30 -3.20 3.91 8.24
N MET A 31 -2.78 4.62 7.19
CA MET A 31 -3.35 4.46 5.85
C MET A 31 -3.04 3.07 5.27
N ILE A 32 -1.81 2.56 5.46
CA ILE A 32 -1.44 1.21 5.02
C ILE A 32 -2.37 0.16 5.66
N LYS A 33 -2.61 0.24 6.97
CA LYS A 33 -3.53 -0.69 7.66
C LYS A 33 -4.96 -0.62 7.12
N ALA A 34 -5.46 0.58 6.84
CA ALA A 34 -6.79 0.78 6.26
C ALA A 34 -6.88 0.18 4.85
N LEU A 35 -5.86 0.39 4.02
CA LEU A 35 -5.77 -0.18 2.68
C LEU A 35 -5.62 -1.71 2.72
N SER A 36 -4.82 -2.26 3.63
CA SER A 36 -4.55 -3.71 3.70
C SER A 36 -5.77 -4.56 4.06
N GLY A 37 -6.76 -4.01 4.77
CA GLY A 37 -7.91 -4.77 5.29
C GLY A 37 -8.66 -5.59 4.22
N PRO A 38 -9.21 -4.94 3.16
CA PRO A 38 -9.89 -5.63 2.06
C PRO A 38 -9.02 -6.65 1.32
N TYR A 39 -7.70 -6.49 1.34
CA TYR A 39 -6.74 -7.29 0.58
C TYR A 39 -6.06 -8.41 1.39
N ALA A 40 -6.46 -8.63 2.64
CA ALA A 40 -5.82 -9.61 3.52
C ALA A 40 -5.76 -11.02 2.90
N HIS A 41 -6.82 -11.43 2.18
CA HIS A 41 -6.90 -12.73 1.50
C HIS A 41 -6.00 -12.84 0.25
N LYS A 42 -5.51 -11.71 -0.29
CA LYS A 42 -4.63 -11.65 -1.46
C LYS A 42 -3.15 -11.51 -1.11
N GLY A 43 -2.80 -11.36 0.17
CA GLY A 43 -1.40 -11.29 0.61
C GLY A 43 -0.64 -10.03 0.18
N VAL A 44 -1.32 -8.92 -0.13
CA VAL A 44 -0.68 -7.67 -0.58
C VAL A 44 0.29 -7.13 0.48
N GLN A 45 1.51 -6.80 0.05
CA GLN A 45 2.55 -6.20 0.90
C GLN A 45 2.83 -4.76 0.46
N PHE A 46 3.20 -3.91 1.43
CA PHE A 46 3.53 -2.50 1.17
C PHE A 46 4.96 -2.19 1.57
N MET A 47 5.67 -1.46 0.71
CA MET A 47 6.96 -0.83 0.98
C MET A 47 6.74 0.67 1.22
N PRO A 48 6.62 1.14 2.47
CA PRO A 48 6.50 2.57 2.77
C PRO A 48 7.81 3.30 2.42
N THR A 49 7.72 4.40 1.68
CA THR A 49 8.89 5.23 1.33
C THR A 49 8.53 6.72 1.42
N GLY A 50 9.46 7.53 1.91
CA GLY A 50 9.31 8.98 2.06
C GLY A 50 8.69 9.39 3.40
N GLY A 51 9.47 10.07 4.24
CA GLY A 51 9.04 10.47 5.60
C GLY A 51 8.86 9.28 6.56
N VAL A 52 9.64 8.21 6.40
CA VAL A 52 9.61 7.07 7.33
C VAL A 52 10.59 7.33 8.46
N HIS A 53 10.14 7.17 9.71
CA HIS A 53 10.92 7.39 10.93
C HIS A 53 11.08 6.08 11.72
N PRO A 54 12.16 5.92 12.52
CA PRO A 54 12.37 4.76 13.39
C PRO A 54 11.29 4.55 14.46
#